data_AF-A0A8S1VSE9-F1
#
_entry.id   AF-A0A8S1VSE9-F1
#
_cell.length_a   1.000
_cell.length_b   1.000
_cell.length_c   1.000
_cell.angle_alpha   90.00
_cell.angle_beta   90.00
_cell.angle_gamma   90.00
#
_symmetry.space_group_name_H-M   'P 1'
#
loop_
_entity.id
_entity.type
_entity.pdbx_description
1 polymer ?
#
loop_
_entity_poly.entity_id
_entity_poly.type
_entity_poly.pdbx_seq_one_letter_code
_entity_poly.pdbx_strand_id
1 'polypeptide(L)'
;MGNRSSNHQNQKIGHETRCPNCDRKFGSSTTYNVLNSHIDQCLQHAQVQNQMGFQMPQPHVQLGDNYIWIKQNNKWKRVQSQVNGGQIQNLKPTDVQQRSFAEKQVWFNMQLEKFRIPWQLGSDKLNVNHNDLLSSSLNSARGIDFYKEVKVVFQNDKVQDAGGLLREWLTLIFKEMCKEIFVLTETNDVSYKIAKQSLYFDLVGLAIAKALFERMTICVELDRPLIKKLLGLEVTLPDIEFYDKGLYLSWKFLMDNQFDENQLQQYFIICKDDEIIELKQDGANILVNNQNKQEFVDLCIQFYTDKLISTQLHQIQTNLYKYIPKDYLNIFTAEEFEMLLYGVSLIDLDEWKQHSIYKQPYAENNQQIIWFWKVLAEFDQDQLKKFLHYCTGSYRIPVNGFSKLESNRGMYSKFQIVPIEYKNTNSFPIAHTCFNRLELPKYPTEEMMRKYLRSIVLNDLEGVFGME
;
A
#
# COMPACT_ATOMS: atom_id res chain seq x y z
N MET A 1 2.79 24.95 -16.94
CA MET A 1 2.36 26.27 -16.46
C MET A 1 3.59 27.19 -16.35
N GLY A 2 4.03 27.81 -17.44
CA GLY A 2 5.35 28.47 -17.49
C GLY A 2 5.38 30.01 -17.53
N ASN A 3 4.38 30.70 -18.09
CA ASN A 3 4.49 32.15 -18.35
C ASN A 3 3.21 32.92 -18.03
N ARG A 4 2.88 33.07 -16.75
CA ARG A 4 1.79 33.95 -16.26
C ARG A 4 2.29 35.20 -15.53
N SER A 5 3.58 35.55 -15.67
CA SER A 5 4.08 36.80 -15.12
C SER A 5 3.57 37.99 -15.95
N SER A 6 3.23 39.09 -15.29
CA SER A 6 2.68 40.32 -15.88
C SER A 6 3.57 40.94 -16.97
N ASN A 7 4.86 40.58 -17.02
CA ASN A 7 5.84 41.16 -17.92
C ASN A 7 5.78 40.59 -19.36
N HIS A 8 5.03 39.53 -19.63
CA HIS A 8 5.01 38.86 -20.95
C HIS A 8 3.69 38.92 -21.71
N GLN A 9 2.66 39.61 -21.19
CA GLN A 9 1.30 39.56 -21.78
C GLN A 9 1.26 40.05 -23.24
N ASN A 10 2.01 41.09 -23.60
CA ASN A 10 2.03 41.64 -24.96
C ASN A 10 3.12 41.03 -25.87
N GLN A 11 3.91 40.05 -25.39
CA GLN A 11 4.89 39.38 -26.23
C GLN A 11 4.23 38.31 -27.11
N LYS A 12 4.79 38.14 -28.33
CA LYS A 12 4.42 37.07 -29.26
C LYS A 12 4.93 35.73 -28.74
N ILE A 13 4.17 34.66 -28.95
CA ILE A 13 4.50 33.31 -28.47
C ILE A 13 5.74 32.74 -29.19
N GLY A 14 5.97 33.14 -30.44
CA GLY A 14 7.20 32.82 -31.18
C GLY A 14 7.25 31.40 -31.74
N HIS A 15 6.27 30.55 -31.44
CA HIS A 15 6.11 29.20 -31.96
C HIS A 15 4.62 28.85 -32.07
N GLU A 16 4.29 27.79 -32.82
CA GLU A 16 2.91 27.32 -32.93
C GLU A 16 2.52 26.61 -31.61
N THR A 17 1.40 27.03 -31.03
CA THR A 17 0.93 26.51 -29.74
C THR A 17 -0.55 26.16 -29.83
N ARG A 18 -0.98 25.10 -29.15
CA ARG A 18 -2.39 24.70 -29.08
C ARG A 18 -2.99 25.05 -27.73
N CYS A 19 -4.27 25.43 -27.73
CA CYS A 19 -5.05 25.52 -26.51
C CYS A 19 -5.19 24.12 -25.89
N PRO A 20 -4.77 23.89 -24.63
CA PRO A 20 -4.83 22.57 -24.01
C PRO A 20 -6.26 22.06 -23.78
N ASN A 21 -7.27 22.93 -23.88
CA ASN A 21 -8.67 22.61 -23.56
C ASN A 21 -9.53 22.30 -24.79
N CYS A 22 -9.21 22.86 -25.96
CA CYS A 22 -10.01 22.69 -27.18
C CYS A 22 -9.18 22.40 -28.43
N ASP A 23 -7.86 22.26 -28.26
CA ASP A 23 -6.86 21.98 -29.29
C ASP A 23 -6.77 23.01 -30.45
N ARG A 24 -7.41 24.18 -30.27
CA ARG A 24 -7.32 25.30 -31.21
C ARG A 24 -5.87 25.77 -31.35
N LYS A 25 -5.41 25.88 -32.59
CA LYS A 25 -4.06 26.33 -32.95
C LYS A 25 -3.92 27.85 -32.90
N PHE A 26 -2.80 28.31 -32.37
CA PHE A 26 -2.36 29.70 -32.36
C PHE A 26 -1.01 29.79 -33.05
N GLY A 27 -0.94 30.67 -34.06
CA GLY A 27 0.29 30.89 -34.81
C GLY A 27 1.33 31.66 -33.99
N SER A 28 2.59 31.58 -34.40
CA SER A 28 3.75 32.20 -33.75
C SER A 28 3.65 33.73 -33.56
N SER A 29 2.80 34.41 -34.33
CA SER A 29 2.52 35.84 -34.24
C SER A 29 1.48 36.21 -33.17
N THR A 30 0.78 35.23 -32.58
CA THR A 30 -0.21 35.44 -31.53
C THR A 30 0.48 35.87 -30.23
N THR A 31 -0.11 36.80 -29.49
CA THR A 31 0.41 37.24 -28.19
C THR A 31 -0.03 36.31 -27.05
N TYR A 32 0.76 36.25 -25.99
CA TYR A 32 0.40 35.49 -24.79
C TYR A 32 -0.93 35.96 -24.18
N ASN A 33 -1.28 37.24 -24.28
CA ASN A 33 -2.58 37.74 -23.80
C ASN A 33 -3.77 37.13 -24.56
N VAL A 34 -3.67 37.02 -25.89
CA VAL A 34 -4.71 36.42 -26.73
C VAL A 34 -4.84 34.92 -26.47
N LEU A 35 -3.72 34.20 -26.33
CA LEU A 35 -3.74 32.78 -25.98
C LEU A 35 -4.33 32.55 -24.58
N ASN A 36 -3.90 33.31 -23.58
CA ASN A 36 -4.38 33.15 -22.21
C ASN A 36 -5.86 33.51 -22.07
N SER A 37 -6.30 34.61 -22.68
CA SER A 37 -7.72 35.01 -22.71
C SER A 37 -8.60 33.93 -23.36
N HIS A 38 -8.12 33.29 -24.42
CA HIS A 38 -8.83 32.16 -25.03
C HIS A 38 -8.86 30.92 -24.13
N ILE A 39 -7.76 30.61 -23.44
CA ILE A 39 -7.70 29.50 -22.48
C ILE A 39 -8.69 29.74 -21.33
N ASP A 40 -8.76 30.97 -20.81
CA ASP A 40 -9.67 31.34 -19.72
C ASP A 40 -11.14 31.28 -20.17
N GLN A 41 -11.45 31.72 -21.39
CA GLN A 41 -12.78 31.53 -21.99
C GLN A 41 -13.12 30.04 -22.17
N CYS A 42 -12.18 29.20 -22.63
CA CYS A 42 -12.41 27.76 -22.71
C CYS A 42 -12.68 27.13 -21.34
N LEU A 43 -12.01 27.61 -20.29
CA LEU A 43 -12.25 27.17 -18.92
C LEU A 43 -13.64 27.58 -18.41
N GLN A 44 -14.09 28.81 -18.72
CA GLN A 44 -15.43 29.27 -18.34
C GLN A 44 -16.55 28.53 -19.11
N HIS A 45 -16.34 28.25 -20.40
CA HIS A 45 -17.29 27.45 -21.19
C HIS A 45 -17.37 25.98 -20.69
N ALA A 46 -16.25 25.40 -20.22
CA ALA A 46 -16.25 24.09 -19.57
C ALA A 46 -16.98 24.11 -18.21
N GLN A 47 -16.89 25.20 -17.44
CA GLN A 47 -17.62 25.36 -16.17
C GLN A 47 -19.15 25.41 -16.35
N VAL A 48 -19.65 26.01 -17.44
CA VAL A 48 -21.10 26.08 -17.73
C VAL A 48 -21.63 24.73 -18.23
N GLN A 49 -20.83 23.93 -18.95
CA GLN A 49 -21.20 22.56 -19.30
C GLN A 49 -21.18 21.61 -18.09
N ASN A 50 -20.42 21.91 -17.03
CA ASN A 50 -20.37 21.10 -15.79
C ASN A 50 -21.58 21.25 -14.86
N GLN A 51 -22.48 22.21 -15.08
CA GLN A 51 -23.76 22.29 -14.34
C GLN A 51 -24.83 21.34 -14.90
N MET A 52 -24.63 20.80 -16.10
CA MET A 52 -25.42 19.68 -16.62
C MET A 52 -24.59 18.41 -16.48
N GLY A 53 -24.62 17.83 -15.28
CA GLY A 53 -24.29 16.42 -15.00
C GLY A 53 -23.03 15.88 -15.69
N PHE A 54 -21.86 16.22 -15.16
CA PHE A 54 -20.66 15.42 -15.42
C PHE A 54 -20.85 14.03 -14.78
N GLN A 55 -21.40 13.09 -15.53
CA GLN A 55 -21.08 11.69 -15.31
C GLN A 55 -19.61 11.52 -15.69
N MET A 56 -18.77 11.23 -14.70
CA MET A 56 -17.44 10.68 -14.99
C MET A 56 -17.61 9.53 -15.98
N PRO A 57 -16.71 9.34 -16.95
CA PRO A 57 -16.70 8.11 -17.73
C PRO A 57 -16.69 6.96 -16.72
N GLN A 58 -17.75 6.15 -16.75
CA GLN A 58 -17.81 4.88 -16.02
C GLN A 58 -16.45 4.20 -16.26
N PRO A 59 -15.75 3.73 -15.21
CA PRO A 59 -14.51 3.01 -15.43
C PRO A 59 -14.86 1.81 -16.32
N HIS A 60 -14.57 1.91 -17.61
CA HIS A 60 -14.51 0.75 -18.49
C HIS A 60 -13.30 -0.03 -18.00
N VAL A 61 -13.50 -0.84 -16.97
CA VAL A 61 -12.59 -1.93 -16.62
C VAL A 61 -12.60 -2.83 -17.85
N GLN A 62 -11.62 -2.64 -18.75
CA GLN A 62 -11.35 -3.65 -19.76
C GLN A 62 -10.90 -4.90 -19.01
N LEU A 63 -11.82 -5.85 -18.95
CA LEU A 63 -11.62 -7.19 -18.42
C LEU A 63 -10.81 -7.97 -19.44
N GLY A 64 -9.48 -7.80 -19.41
CA GLY A 64 -8.60 -8.82 -19.96
C GLY A 64 -8.62 -10.06 -19.07
N ASP A 65 -8.02 -11.17 -19.51
CA ASP A 65 -7.87 -12.41 -18.75
C ASP A 65 -7.22 -12.14 -17.38
N ASN A 66 -8.04 -11.79 -16.38
CA ASN A 66 -7.56 -11.21 -15.14
C ASN A 66 -7.22 -12.36 -14.20
N TYR A 67 -5.95 -12.68 -14.05
CA TYR A 67 -5.51 -13.54 -12.96
C TYR A 67 -5.32 -12.72 -11.68
N ILE A 68 -5.62 -13.31 -10.53
CA ILE A 68 -5.29 -12.76 -9.22
C ILE A 68 -4.46 -13.79 -8.45
N TRP A 69 -3.57 -13.29 -7.61
CA TRP A 69 -2.88 -14.10 -6.63
C TRP A 69 -3.75 -14.24 -5.38
N ILE A 70 -3.85 -15.45 -4.85
CA ILE A 70 -4.50 -15.71 -3.57
C ILE A 70 -3.57 -16.50 -2.67
N LYS A 71 -3.59 -16.21 -1.37
CA LYS A 71 -2.86 -16.97 -0.36
C LYS A 71 -3.79 -18.06 0.20
N GLN A 72 -3.48 -19.33 -0.09
CA GLN A 72 -4.20 -20.49 0.43
C GLN A 72 -3.21 -21.39 1.17
N ASN A 73 -3.48 -21.70 2.45
CA ASN A 73 -2.60 -22.50 3.32
C ASN A 73 -1.15 -21.98 3.31
N ASN A 74 -0.97 -20.67 3.49
CA ASN A 74 0.32 -19.97 3.44
C ASN A 74 1.11 -20.10 2.11
N LYS A 75 0.46 -20.52 1.02
CA LYS A 75 1.07 -20.59 -0.31
C LYS A 75 0.33 -19.69 -1.30
N TRP A 76 1.08 -18.93 -2.09
CA TRP A 76 0.55 -18.12 -3.18
C TRP A 76 0.16 -19.01 -4.36
N LYS A 77 -1.05 -18.80 -4.88
CA LYS A 77 -1.56 -19.46 -6.08
C LYS A 77 -2.21 -18.45 -7.00
N ARG A 78 -2.05 -18.64 -8.30
CA ARG A 78 -2.68 -17.81 -9.34
C ARG A 78 -4.02 -18.42 -9.73
N VAL A 79 -5.08 -17.62 -9.70
CA VAL A 79 -6.44 -18.04 -10.08
C VAL A 79 -7.04 -17.07 -11.09
N GLN A 80 -7.85 -17.58 -12.03
CA GLN A 80 -8.55 -16.74 -13.00
C GLN A 80 -9.71 -16.02 -12.30
N SER A 81 -9.83 -14.73 -12.52
CA SER A 81 -10.85 -13.84 -11.99
C SER A 81 -11.71 -13.30 -13.12
N GLN A 82 -13.01 -13.55 -13.03
CA GLN A 82 -14.01 -12.92 -13.88
C GLN A 82 -14.67 -11.81 -13.05
N VAL A 83 -14.26 -10.57 -13.27
CA VAL A 83 -14.91 -9.41 -12.64
C VAL A 83 -15.99 -8.92 -13.59
N ASN A 84 -17.24 -8.72 -13.15
CA ASN A 84 -18.27 -8.11 -14.00
C ASN A 84 -18.59 -6.70 -13.47
N GLY A 85 -17.78 -5.71 -13.88
CA GLY A 85 -17.71 -4.39 -13.24
C GLY A 85 -18.98 -3.52 -13.32
N GLY A 86 -19.90 -3.80 -14.23
CA GLY A 86 -21.05 -2.94 -14.52
C GLY A 86 -22.18 -2.92 -13.47
N GLN A 87 -22.19 -3.84 -12.50
CA GLN A 87 -23.32 -4.01 -11.57
C GLN A 87 -22.98 -3.85 -10.08
N ILE A 88 -21.70 -3.67 -9.73
CA ILE A 88 -21.30 -3.77 -8.31
C ILE A 88 -21.39 -2.44 -7.55
N GLN A 89 -21.17 -1.29 -8.20
CA GLN A 89 -20.99 0.02 -7.52
C GLN A 89 -22.12 0.42 -6.55
N ASN A 90 -23.35 0.01 -6.86
CA ASN A 90 -24.55 0.38 -6.11
C ASN A 90 -24.97 -0.67 -5.06
N LEU A 91 -24.24 -1.77 -4.95
CA LEU A 91 -24.50 -2.80 -3.95
C LEU A 91 -24.21 -2.27 -2.54
N LYS A 92 -24.99 -2.73 -1.58
CA LYS A 92 -24.72 -2.49 -0.16
C LYS A 92 -23.54 -3.37 0.29
N PRO A 93 -22.79 -2.96 1.32
CA PRO A 93 -21.68 -3.76 1.86
C PRO A 93 -22.02 -5.24 2.10
N THR A 94 -23.22 -5.51 2.65
CA THR A 94 -23.72 -6.87 2.91
C THR A 94 -23.83 -7.73 1.66
N ASP A 95 -24.22 -7.14 0.53
CA ASP A 95 -24.36 -7.84 -0.75
C ASP A 95 -23.00 -8.08 -1.41
N VAL A 96 -22.01 -7.24 -1.09
CA VAL A 96 -20.63 -7.32 -1.58
C VAL A 96 -19.82 -8.35 -0.81
N GLN A 97 -20.11 -8.58 0.47
CA GLN A 97 -19.42 -9.55 1.31
C GLN A 97 -19.46 -10.98 0.73
N GLN A 98 -20.52 -11.33 0.00
CA GLN A 98 -20.71 -12.64 -0.64
C GLN A 98 -20.08 -12.73 -2.05
N ARG A 99 -19.42 -11.66 -2.52
CA ARG A 99 -18.78 -11.60 -3.84
C ARG A 99 -17.36 -12.14 -3.81
N SER A 100 -16.78 -12.33 -4.99
CA SER A 100 -15.36 -12.70 -5.10
C SER A 100 -14.46 -11.57 -4.58
N PHE A 101 -13.24 -11.91 -4.12
CA PHE A 101 -12.26 -10.92 -3.66
C PHE A 101 -12.02 -9.81 -4.69
N ALA A 102 -11.90 -10.15 -5.97
CA ALA A 102 -11.66 -9.18 -7.03
C ALA A 102 -12.84 -8.19 -7.20
N GLU A 103 -14.08 -8.67 -7.09
CA GLU A 103 -15.26 -7.80 -7.10
C GLU A 103 -15.32 -6.91 -5.85
N LYS A 104 -15.02 -7.46 -4.66
CA LYS A 104 -14.93 -6.68 -3.42
C LYS A 104 -13.90 -5.55 -3.54
N GLN A 105 -12.72 -5.86 -4.07
CA GLN A 105 -11.65 -4.89 -4.29
C GLN A 105 -12.07 -3.77 -5.26
N VAL A 106 -12.70 -4.11 -6.39
CA VAL A 106 -13.20 -3.09 -7.34
C VAL A 106 -14.27 -2.24 -6.68
N TRP A 107 -15.23 -2.84 -5.98
CA TRP A 107 -16.26 -2.10 -5.26
C TRP A 107 -15.65 -1.15 -4.23
N PHE A 108 -14.74 -1.64 -3.40
CA PHE A 108 -14.06 -0.89 -2.35
C PHE A 108 -13.34 0.34 -2.92
N ASN A 109 -12.53 0.12 -3.97
CA ASN A 109 -11.84 1.19 -4.67
C ASN A 109 -12.83 2.24 -5.21
N MET A 110 -13.92 1.80 -5.85
CA MET A 110 -14.96 2.71 -6.34
C MET A 110 -15.63 3.51 -5.23
N GLN A 111 -15.79 2.96 -4.03
CA GLN A 111 -16.33 3.71 -2.89
C GLN A 111 -15.33 4.72 -2.35
N LEU A 112 -14.04 4.37 -2.23
CA LEU A 112 -13.02 5.31 -1.77
C LEU A 112 -12.84 6.49 -2.72
N GLU A 113 -12.90 6.27 -4.03
CA GLU A 113 -12.81 7.34 -5.03
C GLU A 113 -13.92 8.40 -4.87
N LYS A 114 -15.07 8.08 -4.25
CA LYS A 114 -16.14 9.06 -3.99
C LYS A 114 -15.71 10.14 -2.98
N PHE A 115 -14.76 9.81 -2.11
CA PHE A 115 -14.21 10.77 -1.15
C PHE A 115 -13.00 11.54 -1.70
N ARG A 116 -12.43 11.10 -2.83
CA ARG A 116 -11.18 11.69 -3.35
C ARG A 116 -11.43 13.14 -3.74
N ILE A 117 -10.63 14.04 -3.18
CA ILE A 117 -10.60 15.43 -3.59
C ILE A 117 -9.69 15.56 -4.81
N PRO A 118 -10.21 16.07 -5.95
CA PRO A 118 -9.42 16.20 -7.17
C PRO A 118 -8.20 17.11 -6.96
N TRP A 119 -7.07 16.75 -7.56
CA TRP A 119 -5.80 17.48 -7.45
C TRP A 119 -5.89 18.96 -7.86
N GLN A 120 -6.86 19.31 -8.71
CA GLN A 120 -7.12 20.70 -9.13
C GLN A 120 -7.55 21.59 -7.96
N LEU A 121 -8.14 21.01 -6.90
CA LEU A 121 -8.51 21.70 -5.67
C LEU A 121 -7.35 21.82 -4.68
N GLY A 122 -6.18 21.28 -5.02
CA GLY A 122 -4.94 21.40 -4.27
C GLY A 122 -4.42 20.07 -3.73
N SER A 123 -3.28 20.17 -3.07
CA SER A 123 -2.56 19.06 -2.41
C SER A 123 -2.03 19.55 -1.07
N ASP A 124 -2.04 18.68 -0.07
CA ASP A 124 -1.49 19.00 1.24
C ASP A 124 -0.07 18.44 1.36
N LYS A 125 0.79 19.13 2.14
CA LYS A 125 2.20 18.75 2.29
C LYS A 125 2.43 18.05 3.62
N LEU A 126 3.03 16.87 3.57
CA LEU A 126 3.53 16.14 4.73
C LEU A 126 5.02 16.41 4.88
N ASN A 127 5.40 17.24 5.84
CA ASN A 127 6.80 17.57 6.08
C ASN A 127 7.40 16.56 7.05
N VAL A 128 8.50 15.91 6.64
CA VAL A 128 9.09 14.78 7.34
C VAL A 128 10.57 15.05 7.59
N ASN A 129 11.04 14.76 8.79
CA ASN A 129 12.46 14.83 9.14
C ASN A 129 13.03 13.41 9.21
N HIS A 130 14.06 13.11 8.43
CA HIS A 130 14.74 11.81 8.44
C HIS A 130 15.26 11.41 9.83
N ASN A 131 15.70 12.38 10.63
CA ASN A 131 16.23 12.14 11.98
C ASN A 131 15.16 12.04 13.08
N ASP A 132 13.90 12.35 12.75
CA ASP A 132 12.77 12.33 13.69
C ASP A 132 11.51 11.92 12.94
N LEU A 133 11.57 10.74 12.31
CA LEU A 133 10.60 10.33 11.30
C LEU A 133 9.17 10.24 11.87
N LEU A 134 9.01 9.58 13.02
CA LEU A 134 7.69 9.33 13.61
C LEU A 134 7.05 10.61 14.14
N SER A 135 7.78 11.41 14.94
CA SER A 135 7.22 12.62 15.56
C SER A 135 6.94 13.71 14.52
N SER A 136 7.86 13.93 13.58
CA SER A 136 7.65 14.92 12.50
C SER A 136 6.46 14.55 11.62
N SER A 137 6.33 13.27 11.25
CA SER A 137 5.20 12.76 10.48
C SER A 137 3.87 12.94 11.23
N LEU A 138 3.81 12.53 12.50
CA LEU A 138 2.61 12.65 13.32
C LEU A 138 2.18 14.12 13.48
N ASN A 139 3.13 15.01 13.77
CA ASN A 139 2.86 16.44 13.91
C ASN A 139 2.37 17.06 12.60
N SER A 140 3.03 16.76 11.48
CA SER A 140 2.63 17.28 10.17
C SER A 140 1.27 16.73 9.73
N ALA A 141 0.95 15.48 10.05
CA ALA A 141 -0.31 14.84 9.64
C ALA A 141 -1.56 15.47 10.27
N ARG A 142 -1.44 16.13 11.43
CA ARG A 142 -2.58 16.78 12.12
C ARG A 142 -3.28 17.86 11.30
N GLY A 143 -2.56 18.52 10.38
CA GLY A 143 -3.08 19.59 9.53
C GLY A 143 -3.42 19.17 8.11
N ILE A 144 -3.39 17.87 7.79
CA ILE A 144 -3.53 17.36 6.43
C ILE A 144 -4.90 16.72 6.25
N ASP A 145 -5.52 17.03 5.12
CA ASP A 145 -6.67 16.30 4.60
C ASP A 145 -6.21 15.13 3.72
N PHE A 146 -6.28 13.91 4.26
CA PHE A 146 -5.80 12.72 3.56
C PHE A 146 -6.70 12.28 2.38
N TYR A 147 -7.87 12.91 2.18
CA TYR A 147 -8.66 12.74 0.97
C TYR A 147 -8.08 13.49 -0.24
N LYS A 148 -7.18 14.46 -0.01
CA LYS A 148 -6.40 15.12 -1.06
C LYS A 148 -5.17 14.31 -1.44
N GLU A 149 -4.55 14.72 -2.54
CA GLU A 149 -3.17 14.34 -2.84
C GLU A 149 -2.26 14.82 -1.68
N VAL A 150 -1.48 13.90 -1.10
CA VAL A 150 -0.51 14.21 -0.04
C VAL A 150 0.89 14.17 -0.64
N LYS A 151 1.58 15.31 -0.59
CA LYS A 151 2.96 15.47 -1.08
C LYS A 151 3.91 15.39 0.09
N VAL A 152 4.68 14.32 0.16
CA VAL A 152 5.73 14.17 1.17
C VAL A 152 6.91 15.06 0.81
N VAL A 153 7.42 15.78 1.81
CA VAL A 153 8.59 16.65 1.69
C VAL A 153 9.55 16.30 2.82
N PHE A 154 10.65 15.65 2.48
CA PHE A 154 11.72 15.37 3.42
C PHE A 154 12.57 16.64 3.63
N GLN A 155 12.83 16.98 4.89
CA GLN A 155 13.60 18.17 5.25
C GLN A 155 15.01 18.10 4.67
N ASN A 156 15.46 19.21 4.07
CA ASN A 156 16.77 19.37 3.41
C ASN A 156 16.97 18.57 2.11
N ASP A 157 15.99 17.79 1.68
CA ASP A 157 16.04 17.15 0.37
C ASP A 157 15.70 18.16 -0.72
N LYS A 158 16.56 18.24 -1.74
CA LYS A 158 16.36 19.13 -2.91
C LYS A 158 15.21 18.66 -3.81
N VAL A 159 14.75 17.42 -3.62
CA VAL A 159 13.73 16.78 -4.44
C VAL A 159 12.35 17.07 -3.83
N GLN A 160 11.59 17.95 -4.48
CA GLN A 160 10.17 18.16 -4.18
C GLN A 160 9.34 17.37 -5.18
N ASP A 161 9.09 16.08 -4.93
CA ASP A 161 8.30 15.24 -5.83
C ASP A 161 6.91 14.88 -5.28
N ALA A 162 5.96 14.67 -6.19
CA ALA A 162 4.54 14.61 -5.94
C ALA A 162 3.97 13.20 -5.64
N GLY A 163 4.78 12.12 -5.58
CA GLY A 163 4.20 10.86 -5.11
C GLY A 163 5.07 9.60 -4.95
N GLY A 164 6.33 9.56 -5.42
CA GLY A 164 7.23 8.45 -5.06
C GLY A 164 7.62 8.47 -3.59
N LEU A 165 7.78 9.69 -3.06
CA LEU A 165 8.08 9.97 -1.66
C LEU A 165 6.99 9.48 -0.69
N LEU A 166 5.75 9.29 -1.15
CA LEU A 166 4.68 8.73 -0.30
C LEU A 166 4.88 7.23 -0.04
N ARG A 167 5.29 6.45 -1.05
CA ARG A 167 5.62 5.02 -0.88
C ARG A 167 6.85 4.82 -0.03
N GLU A 168 7.85 5.66 -0.25
CA GLU A 168 9.06 5.70 0.56
C GLU A 168 8.73 6.03 2.00
N TRP A 169 7.98 7.10 2.25
CA TRP A 169 7.52 7.47 3.59
C TRP A 169 6.75 6.33 4.28
N LEU A 170 5.78 5.69 3.61
CA LEU A 170 5.08 4.51 4.15
C LEU A 170 6.07 3.41 4.53
N THR A 171 7.04 3.11 3.67
CA THR A 171 8.06 2.10 3.95
C THR A 171 8.91 2.47 5.18
N LEU A 172 9.38 3.72 5.25
CA LEU A 172 10.25 4.20 6.32
C LEU A 172 9.51 4.24 7.67
N ILE A 173 8.29 4.79 7.73
CA ILE A 173 7.56 4.88 9.00
C ILE A 173 7.21 3.50 9.55
N PHE A 174 6.83 2.55 8.70
CA PHE A 174 6.50 1.21 9.15
C PHE A 174 7.76 0.45 9.63
N LYS A 175 8.89 0.60 8.93
CA LYS A 175 10.19 0.09 9.41
C LYS A 175 10.56 0.66 10.77
N GLU A 176 10.34 1.97 10.99
CA GLU A 176 10.66 2.62 12.26
C GLU A 176 9.70 2.23 13.38
N MET A 177 8.40 2.14 13.09
CA MET A 177 7.38 1.62 14.02
C MET A 177 7.66 0.17 14.43
N CYS A 178 8.20 -0.68 13.55
CA CYS A 178 8.60 -2.04 13.91
C CYS A 178 9.69 -2.10 14.97
N LYS A 179 10.57 -1.09 15.04
CA LYS A 179 11.59 -1.00 16.08
C LYS A 179 10.99 -0.44 17.38
N GLU A 180 10.17 0.61 17.23
CA GLU A 180 9.71 1.41 18.35
C GLU A 180 8.49 0.84 19.08
N ILE A 181 7.45 0.39 18.36
CA ILE A 181 6.11 0.15 18.95
C ILE A 181 5.57 -1.27 18.75
N PHE A 182 6.01 -1.98 17.71
CA PHE A 182 5.63 -3.37 17.48
C PHE A 182 6.69 -4.34 17.99
N VAL A 183 6.27 -5.59 18.20
CA VAL A 183 7.15 -6.73 18.48
C VAL A 183 6.75 -7.91 17.61
N LEU A 184 7.68 -8.82 17.35
CA LEU A 184 7.36 -10.05 16.63
C LEU A 184 6.39 -10.93 17.42
N THR A 185 5.50 -11.61 16.70
CA THR A 185 4.65 -12.67 17.24
C THR A 185 5.46 -13.91 17.59
N GLU A 186 4.97 -14.73 18.53
CA GLU A 186 5.56 -16.02 18.92
C GLU A 186 5.12 -17.12 17.95
N THR A 187 5.39 -16.89 16.66
CA THR A 187 5.08 -17.80 15.56
C THR A 187 6.29 -17.97 14.65
N ASN A 188 6.19 -18.85 13.65
CA ASN A 188 7.23 -19.01 12.64
C ASN A 188 7.10 -17.96 11.50
N ASP A 189 5.98 -17.27 11.44
CA ASP A 189 5.71 -16.25 10.43
C ASP A 189 6.25 -14.89 10.95
N VAL A 190 6.78 -14.07 10.03
CA VAL A 190 7.31 -12.73 10.40
C VAL A 190 6.15 -11.73 10.42
N SER A 191 5.34 -11.83 11.47
CA SER A 191 4.25 -10.90 11.78
C SER A 191 4.50 -10.15 13.09
N TYR A 192 3.86 -8.98 13.21
CA TYR A 192 4.07 -8.03 14.28
C TYR A 192 2.79 -7.79 15.06
N LYS A 193 2.91 -7.76 16.39
CA LYS A 193 1.84 -7.45 17.33
C LYS A 193 2.13 -6.18 18.13
N ILE A 194 1.08 -5.60 18.70
CA ILE A 194 1.17 -4.47 19.62
C ILE A 194 1.61 -4.99 20.99
N ALA A 195 2.69 -4.42 21.54
CA ALA A 195 3.15 -4.74 22.89
C ALA A 195 3.62 -3.54 23.72
N LYS A 196 3.78 -2.37 23.11
CA LYS A 196 4.29 -1.16 23.78
C LYS A 196 3.22 -0.07 23.82
N GLN A 197 3.32 0.81 24.82
CA GLN A 197 2.55 2.04 24.87
C GLN A 197 3.28 3.12 24.04
N SER A 198 2.55 3.82 23.18
CA SER A 198 3.12 4.88 22.35
C SER A 198 2.06 5.83 21.83
N LEU A 199 2.45 7.07 21.56
CA LEU A 199 1.60 8.05 20.88
C LEU A 199 1.54 7.86 19.34
N TYR A 200 2.36 6.96 18.77
CA TYR A 200 2.45 6.79 17.31
C TYR A 200 1.39 5.88 16.70
N PHE A 201 0.50 5.27 17.50
CA PHE A 201 -0.59 4.44 16.98
C PHE A 201 -1.64 5.22 16.18
N ASP A 202 -1.78 6.53 16.44
CA ASP A 202 -2.56 7.41 15.57
C ASP A 202 -1.99 7.42 14.13
N LEU A 203 -0.66 7.46 14.02
CA LEU A 203 0.03 7.46 12.73
C LEU A 203 -0.13 6.13 11.99
N VAL A 204 -0.19 5.01 12.71
CA VAL A 204 -0.47 3.68 12.11
C VAL A 204 -1.83 3.69 11.41
N GLY A 205 -2.88 4.14 12.09
CA GLY A 205 -4.23 4.22 11.50
C GLY A 205 -4.29 5.12 10.27
N LEU A 206 -3.63 6.28 10.33
CA LEU A 206 -3.51 7.21 9.20
C LEU A 206 -2.76 6.61 8.02
N ALA A 207 -1.62 5.96 8.28
CA ALA A 207 -0.78 5.36 7.27
C ALA A 207 -1.49 4.20 6.57
N ILE A 208 -2.18 3.33 7.31
CA ILE A 208 -3.01 2.25 6.76
C ILE A 208 -4.11 2.83 5.89
N ALA A 209 -4.85 3.84 6.38
CA ALA A 209 -5.92 4.47 5.62
C ALA A 209 -5.38 5.07 4.31
N LYS A 210 -4.27 5.79 4.37
CA LYS A 210 -3.67 6.39 3.18
C LYS A 210 -3.14 5.35 2.20
N ALA A 211 -2.52 4.29 2.70
CA ALA A 211 -2.04 3.19 1.87
C ALA A 211 -3.21 2.53 1.11
N LEU A 212 -4.32 2.23 1.79
CA LEU A 212 -5.53 1.68 1.16
C LEU A 212 -6.15 2.66 0.13
N PHE A 213 -6.23 3.95 0.47
CA PHE A 213 -6.81 4.97 -0.41
C PHE A 213 -6.01 5.16 -1.70
N GLU A 214 -4.68 5.08 -1.61
CA GLU A 214 -3.78 5.15 -2.76
C GLU A 214 -3.41 3.77 -3.33
N ARG A 215 -4.05 2.70 -2.83
CA ARG A 215 -3.86 1.30 -3.25
C ARG A 215 -2.38 0.87 -3.22
N MET A 216 -1.67 1.37 -2.22
CA MET A 216 -0.27 1.06 -1.94
C MET A 216 -0.19 -0.06 -0.91
N THR A 217 0.81 -0.93 -1.08
CA THR A 217 1.10 -2.00 -0.11
C THR A 217 1.97 -1.48 1.02
N ILE A 218 1.78 -1.98 2.24
CA ILE A 218 2.66 -1.74 3.38
C ILE A 218 3.66 -2.90 3.56
N CYS A 219 4.86 -2.60 4.04
CA CYS A 219 5.95 -3.56 4.11
C CYS A 219 6.00 -4.41 5.40
N VAL A 220 5.07 -4.17 6.34
CA VAL A 220 5.03 -4.80 7.67
C VAL A 220 3.75 -5.61 7.79
N GLU A 221 3.87 -6.89 8.09
CA GLU A 221 2.72 -7.77 8.36
C GLU A 221 2.32 -7.66 9.82
N LEU A 222 1.10 -7.21 10.08
CA LEU A 222 0.46 -7.21 11.39
C LEU A 222 -0.18 -8.57 11.67
N ASP A 223 -0.25 -8.95 12.94
CA ASP A 223 -0.88 -10.20 13.39
C ASP A 223 -2.38 -10.27 13.01
N ARG A 224 -2.87 -11.49 12.82
CA ARG A 224 -4.24 -11.75 12.36
C ARG A 224 -5.31 -11.25 13.33
N PRO A 225 -5.18 -11.44 14.67
CA PRO A 225 -6.10 -10.80 15.60
C PRO A 225 -6.21 -9.28 15.41
N LEU A 226 -5.09 -8.57 15.30
CA LEU A 226 -5.12 -7.12 15.04
C LEU A 226 -5.84 -6.80 13.72
N ILE A 227 -5.55 -7.53 12.64
CA ILE A 227 -6.27 -7.40 11.36
C ILE A 227 -7.77 -7.57 11.52
N LYS A 228 -8.23 -8.61 12.23
CA LYS A 228 -9.65 -8.82 12.50
C LYS A 228 -10.26 -7.66 13.30
N LYS A 229 -9.55 -7.12 14.29
CA LYS A 229 -10.02 -5.95 15.04
C LYS A 229 -10.14 -4.70 14.17
N LEU A 230 -9.26 -4.50 13.18
CA LEU A 230 -9.36 -3.39 12.22
C LEU A 230 -10.52 -3.56 11.23
N LEU A 231 -10.93 -4.80 10.95
CA LEU A 231 -12.12 -5.11 10.15
C LEU A 231 -13.42 -5.06 10.99
N GLY A 232 -13.30 -5.01 12.32
CA GLY A 232 -14.43 -5.15 13.22
C GLY A 232 -14.99 -6.56 13.32
N LEU A 233 -14.18 -7.56 13.02
CA LEU A 233 -14.50 -8.98 13.12
C LEU A 233 -14.14 -9.53 14.51
N GLU A 234 -14.83 -10.59 14.89
CA GLU A 234 -14.55 -11.34 16.11
C GLU A 234 -13.26 -12.19 15.95
N VAL A 235 -12.44 -12.20 17.00
CA VAL A 235 -11.25 -13.05 17.08
C VAL A 235 -11.63 -14.32 17.80
N THR A 236 -11.24 -15.45 17.22
CA THR A 236 -11.57 -16.80 17.68
C THR A 236 -10.28 -17.58 18.00
N LEU A 237 -10.39 -18.72 18.69
CA LEU A 237 -9.23 -19.53 19.07
C LEU A 237 -8.28 -19.86 17.91
N PRO A 238 -8.73 -20.26 16.69
CA PRO A 238 -7.82 -20.49 15.56
C PRO A 238 -6.96 -19.29 15.17
N ASP A 239 -7.43 -18.06 15.39
CA ASP A 239 -6.65 -16.85 15.06
C ASP A 239 -5.46 -16.66 15.99
N ILE A 240 -5.51 -17.23 17.20
CA ILE A 240 -4.43 -17.14 18.19
C ILE A 240 -3.18 -17.87 17.72
N GLU A 241 -3.31 -18.85 16.82
CA GLU A 241 -2.15 -19.51 16.19
C GLU A 241 -1.22 -18.52 15.48
N PHE A 242 -1.77 -17.41 14.98
CA PHE A 242 -1.06 -16.34 14.28
C PHE A 242 -0.58 -15.21 15.22
N TYR A 243 -0.86 -15.31 16.52
CA TYR A 243 -0.44 -14.37 17.55
C TYR A 243 0.61 -15.00 18.46
N ASP A 244 0.30 -16.17 19.01
CA ASP A 244 1.17 -16.97 19.86
C ASP A 244 0.79 -18.44 19.71
N LYS A 245 1.69 -19.21 19.09
CA LYS A 245 1.45 -20.63 18.82
C LYS A 245 1.40 -21.47 20.10
N GLY A 246 2.15 -21.09 21.13
CA GLY A 246 2.15 -21.77 22.41
C GLY A 246 0.81 -21.63 23.13
N LEU A 247 0.27 -20.41 23.19
CA LEU A 247 -1.05 -20.14 23.75
C LEU A 247 -2.15 -20.88 22.98
N TYR A 248 -2.11 -20.84 21.65
CA TYR A 248 -3.06 -21.59 20.81
C TYR A 248 -3.07 -23.08 21.15
N LEU A 249 -1.90 -23.72 21.18
CA LEU A 249 -1.79 -25.15 21.48
C LEU A 249 -2.28 -25.48 22.89
N SER A 250 -1.98 -24.63 23.88
CA SER A 250 -2.43 -24.79 25.26
C SER A 250 -3.95 -24.70 25.39
N TRP A 251 -4.56 -23.64 24.84
CA TRP A 251 -6.01 -23.44 24.91
C TRP A 251 -6.77 -24.45 24.06
N LYS A 252 -6.24 -24.85 22.90
CA LYS A 252 -6.80 -25.93 22.11
C LYS A 252 -6.77 -27.26 22.87
N PHE A 253 -5.67 -27.57 23.55
CA PHE A 253 -5.60 -28.75 24.41
C PHE A 253 -6.64 -28.70 25.53
N LEU A 254 -6.82 -27.54 26.18
CA LEU A 254 -7.88 -27.34 27.17
C LEU A 254 -9.28 -27.60 26.54
N MET A 255 -9.52 -27.10 25.34
CA MET A 255 -10.81 -27.29 24.65
C MET A 255 -11.09 -28.73 24.21
N ASP A 256 -10.07 -29.44 23.73
CA ASP A 256 -10.21 -30.79 23.17
C ASP A 256 -10.28 -31.90 24.23
N ASN A 257 -9.90 -31.62 25.48
CA ASN A 257 -9.82 -32.62 26.55
C ASN A 257 -10.83 -32.40 27.69
N GLN A 258 -11.17 -33.47 28.42
CA GLN A 258 -11.94 -33.40 29.66
C GLN A 258 -10.97 -33.56 30.83
N PHE A 259 -11.19 -32.81 31.91
CA PHE A 259 -10.33 -32.80 33.10
C PHE A 259 -11.14 -33.16 34.34
N ASP A 260 -10.56 -33.98 35.21
CA ASP A 260 -11.07 -34.16 36.57
C ASP A 260 -10.71 -32.95 37.44
N GLU A 261 -11.46 -32.69 38.51
CA GLU A 261 -11.28 -31.50 39.39
C GLU A 261 -9.86 -31.35 39.93
N ASN A 262 -9.11 -32.44 40.10
CA ASN A 262 -7.75 -32.43 40.62
C ASN A 262 -6.65 -32.26 39.56
N GLN A 263 -7.00 -32.30 38.26
CA GLN A 263 -6.03 -32.29 37.16
C GLN A 263 -5.76 -30.89 36.59
N LEU A 264 -6.71 -29.96 36.73
CA LEU A 264 -6.62 -28.61 36.19
C LEU A 264 -6.70 -27.57 37.32
N GLN A 265 -5.54 -27.05 37.75
CA GLN A 265 -5.45 -25.97 38.75
C GLN A 265 -5.40 -24.59 38.09
N GLN A 266 -6.27 -24.36 37.10
CA GLN A 266 -6.37 -23.08 36.40
C GLN A 266 -7.59 -22.32 36.95
N TYR A 267 -7.43 -21.03 37.19
CA TYR A 267 -8.51 -20.12 37.61
C TYR A 267 -8.77 -19.07 36.52
N PHE A 268 -9.81 -18.25 36.67
CA PHE A 268 -10.12 -17.15 35.73
C PHE A 268 -9.17 -15.95 35.91
N ILE A 269 -7.86 -16.23 35.84
CA ILE A 269 -6.77 -15.27 35.98
C ILE A 269 -5.71 -15.54 34.91
N ILE A 270 -4.94 -14.51 34.62
CA ILE A 270 -3.69 -14.60 33.85
C ILE A 270 -2.58 -13.90 34.62
N CYS A 271 -1.34 -14.37 34.43
CA CYS A 271 -0.16 -13.71 34.96
C CYS A 271 0.54 -12.97 33.82
N LYS A 272 0.72 -11.66 33.97
CA LYS A 272 1.43 -10.83 33.00
C LYS A 272 2.32 -9.86 33.75
N ASP A 273 3.62 -9.84 33.41
CA ASP A 273 4.60 -8.94 34.04
C ASP A 273 4.57 -9.01 35.58
N ASP A 274 4.46 -10.23 36.12
CA ASP A 274 4.31 -10.57 37.55
C ASP A 274 3.02 -10.07 38.22
N GLU A 275 2.08 -9.50 37.45
CA GLU A 275 0.76 -9.09 37.93
C GLU A 275 -0.30 -10.16 37.62
N ILE A 276 -1.13 -10.45 38.63
CA ILE A 276 -2.32 -11.29 38.47
C ILE A 276 -3.49 -10.42 38.01
N ILE A 277 -4.04 -10.76 36.84
CA ILE A 277 -5.18 -10.07 36.27
C ILE A 277 -6.38 -11.02 36.28
N GLU A 278 -7.44 -10.64 36.98
CA GLU A 278 -8.71 -11.38 36.94
C GLU A 278 -9.44 -11.12 35.61
N LEU A 279 -9.82 -12.19 34.93
CA LEU A 279 -10.50 -12.14 33.64
C LEU A 279 -11.97 -11.71 33.77
N LYS A 280 -12.58 -12.03 34.93
CA LYS A 280 -13.93 -11.68 35.34
C LYS A 280 -13.97 -11.42 36.85
N GLN A 281 -15.09 -10.90 37.34
CA GLN A 281 -15.28 -10.63 38.76
C GLN A 281 -15.06 -11.89 39.60
N ASP A 282 -14.24 -11.79 40.64
CA ASP A 282 -13.88 -12.89 41.55
C ASP A 282 -13.13 -14.03 40.83
N GLY A 283 -12.43 -13.71 39.74
CA GLY A 283 -11.83 -14.68 38.84
C GLY A 283 -10.74 -15.53 39.51
N ALA A 284 -10.05 -14.99 40.52
CA ALA A 284 -9.06 -15.71 41.31
C ALA A 284 -9.65 -16.87 42.14
N ASN A 285 -10.96 -16.84 42.43
CA ASN A 285 -11.65 -17.86 43.23
C ASN A 285 -12.49 -18.83 42.39
N ILE A 286 -12.55 -18.63 41.07
CA ILE A 286 -13.34 -19.47 40.17
C ILE A 286 -12.42 -20.44 39.45
N LEU A 287 -12.54 -21.73 39.79
CA LEU A 287 -11.77 -22.79 39.14
C LEU A 287 -12.30 -23.07 37.73
N VAL A 288 -11.39 -23.24 36.77
CA VAL A 288 -11.72 -23.68 35.41
C VAL A 288 -12.00 -25.19 35.43
N ASN A 289 -13.11 -25.59 34.80
CA ASN A 289 -13.60 -26.95 34.70
C ASN A 289 -14.22 -27.21 33.31
N ASN A 290 -14.70 -28.43 33.08
CA ASN A 290 -15.24 -28.82 31.78
C ASN A 290 -16.48 -28.02 31.32
N GLN A 291 -17.22 -27.41 32.25
CA GLN A 291 -18.43 -26.62 31.94
C GLN A 291 -18.10 -25.17 31.60
N ASN A 292 -17.03 -24.60 32.17
CA ASN A 292 -16.70 -23.18 32.03
C ASN A 292 -15.40 -22.89 31.25
N LYS A 293 -14.65 -23.92 30.82
CA LYS A 293 -13.40 -23.75 30.07
C LYS A 293 -13.54 -22.95 28.76
N GLN A 294 -14.70 -23.01 28.10
CA GLN A 294 -14.97 -22.17 26.92
C GLN A 294 -14.97 -20.69 27.30
N GLU A 295 -15.68 -20.32 28.37
CA GLU A 295 -15.72 -18.94 28.89
C GLU A 295 -14.31 -18.46 29.27
N PHE A 296 -13.50 -19.32 29.90
CA PHE A 296 -12.12 -18.98 30.23
C PHE A 296 -11.28 -18.66 28.98
N VAL A 297 -11.36 -19.49 27.94
CA VAL A 297 -10.62 -19.27 26.69
C VAL A 297 -11.12 -18.00 25.98
N ASP A 298 -12.43 -17.77 25.93
CA ASP A 298 -13.01 -16.58 25.30
C ASP A 298 -12.56 -15.29 26.02
N LEU A 299 -12.54 -15.30 27.35
CA LEU A 299 -12.06 -14.16 28.14
C LEU A 299 -10.55 -13.94 28.00
N CYS A 300 -9.76 -15.00 27.87
CA CYS A 300 -8.34 -14.90 27.54
C CYS A 300 -8.15 -14.21 26.17
N ILE A 301 -8.86 -14.66 25.13
CA ILE A 301 -8.81 -14.06 23.79
C ILE A 301 -9.20 -12.58 23.84
N GLN A 302 -10.29 -12.25 24.53
CA GLN A 302 -10.73 -10.87 24.71
C GLN A 302 -9.69 -10.03 25.46
N PHE A 303 -9.03 -10.60 26.47
CA PHE A 303 -7.98 -9.89 27.20
C PHE A 303 -6.83 -9.48 26.25
N TYR A 304 -6.24 -10.44 25.54
CA TYR A 304 -5.05 -10.17 24.71
C TYR A 304 -5.37 -9.28 23.50
N THR A 305 -6.58 -9.38 22.96
CA THR A 305 -6.93 -8.75 21.67
C THR A 305 -7.75 -7.46 21.81
N ASP A 306 -8.39 -7.22 22.97
CA ASP A 306 -9.14 -6.00 23.25
C ASP A 306 -8.57 -5.25 24.46
N LYS A 307 -8.58 -5.87 25.65
CA LYS A 307 -8.29 -5.15 26.91
C LYS A 307 -6.84 -4.66 26.95
N LEU A 308 -5.90 -5.57 26.68
CA LEU A 308 -4.46 -5.33 26.78
C LEU A 308 -3.98 -4.19 25.88
N ILE A 309 -4.57 -4.06 24.70
CA ILE A 309 -4.17 -3.10 23.65
C ILE A 309 -5.23 -2.02 23.40
N SER A 310 -6.19 -1.86 24.31
CA SER A 310 -7.41 -1.06 24.10
C SER A 310 -7.12 0.38 23.67
N THR A 311 -6.19 1.06 24.34
CA THR A 311 -5.78 2.43 24.01
C THR A 311 -5.18 2.51 22.61
N GLN A 312 -4.21 1.64 22.31
CA GLN A 312 -3.52 1.60 21.03
C GLN A 312 -4.49 1.27 19.89
N LEU A 313 -5.32 0.24 20.07
CA LEU A 313 -6.32 -0.20 19.10
C LEU A 313 -7.32 0.93 18.81
N HIS A 314 -7.78 1.66 19.84
CA HIS A 314 -8.66 2.79 19.67
C HIS A 314 -8.03 3.93 18.85
N GLN A 315 -6.75 4.24 19.07
CA GLN A 315 -6.02 5.26 18.29
C GLN A 315 -5.90 4.87 16.81
N ILE A 316 -5.56 3.62 16.52
CA ILE A 316 -5.48 3.11 15.14
C ILE A 316 -6.86 3.19 14.48
N GLN A 317 -7.88 2.63 15.13
CA GLN A 317 -9.25 2.57 14.60
C GLN A 317 -9.84 3.97 14.37
N THR A 318 -9.61 4.91 15.28
CA THR A 318 -10.11 6.28 15.16
C THR A 318 -9.58 6.94 13.88
N ASN A 319 -8.28 6.84 13.62
CA ASN A 319 -7.67 7.44 12.45
C ASN A 319 -7.94 6.67 11.15
N LEU A 320 -8.05 5.34 11.23
CA LEU A 320 -8.44 4.51 10.09
C LEU A 320 -9.88 4.82 9.66
N TYR A 321 -10.83 4.77 10.61
CA TYR A 321 -12.25 4.96 10.35
C TYR A 321 -12.64 6.41 10.04
N LYS A 322 -11.78 7.37 10.39
CA LYS A 322 -11.92 8.76 9.94
C LYS A 322 -11.92 8.89 8.41
N TYR A 323 -11.13 8.07 7.71
CA TYR A 323 -10.96 8.15 6.26
C TYR A 323 -11.59 6.98 5.50
N ILE A 324 -11.79 5.83 6.15
CA ILE A 324 -12.38 4.64 5.54
C ILE A 324 -13.51 4.13 6.43
N PRO A 325 -14.78 4.24 6.02
CA PRO A 325 -15.89 3.72 6.79
C PRO A 325 -15.70 2.26 7.18
N LYS A 326 -15.99 1.91 8.44
CA LYS A 326 -15.85 0.53 8.97
C LYS A 326 -16.63 -0.49 8.11
N ASP A 327 -17.81 -0.11 7.63
CA ASP A 327 -18.63 -0.96 6.77
C ASP A 327 -18.03 -1.21 5.37
N TYR A 328 -17.02 -0.44 4.96
CA TYR A 328 -16.32 -0.71 3.70
C TYR A 328 -15.18 -1.71 3.91
N LEU A 329 -14.69 -1.82 5.15
CA LEU A 329 -13.66 -2.76 5.54
C LEU A 329 -14.26 -4.14 5.84
N ASN A 330 -15.39 -4.20 6.54
CA ASN A 330 -16.01 -5.46 6.99
C ASN A 330 -16.55 -6.37 5.86
N ILE A 331 -16.49 -5.93 4.59
CA ILE A 331 -16.79 -6.78 3.43
C ILE A 331 -15.71 -7.85 3.20
N PHE A 332 -14.50 -7.62 3.70
CA PHE A 332 -13.34 -8.48 3.50
C PHE A 332 -13.21 -9.48 4.65
N THR A 333 -12.74 -10.69 4.34
CA THR A 333 -12.17 -11.59 5.37
C THR A 333 -10.80 -11.07 5.83
N ALA A 334 -10.27 -11.64 6.90
CA ALA A 334 -8.92 -11.30 7.38
C ALA A 334 -7.87 -11.52 6.29
N GLU A 335 -7.90 -12.67 5.59
CA GLU A 335 -6.97 -13.01 4.51
C GLU A 335 -7.12 -12.08 3.31
N GLU A 336 -8.35 -11.73 2.93
CA GLU A 336 -8.60 -10.77 1.84
C GLU A 336 -8.02 -9.40 2.16
N PHE A 337 -8.16 -8.95 3.41
CA PHE A 337 -7.61 -7.68 3.84
C PHE A 337 -6.08 -7.70 3.97
N GLU A 338 -5.49 -8.79 4.48
CA GLU A 338 -4.03 -9.00 4.46
C GLU A 338 -3.49 -8.94 3.03
N MET A 339 -4.17 -9.60 2.07
CA MET A 339 -3.81 -9.52 0.65
C MET A 339 -3.88 -8.08 0.15
N LEU A 340 -4.93 -7.32 0.51
CA LEU A 340 -5.07 -5.92 0.10
C LEU A 340 -3.97 -5.02 0.68
N LEU A 341 -3.64 -5.17 1.96
CA LEU A 341 -2.64 -4.36 2.65
C LEU A 341 -1.22 -4.69 2.23
N TYR A 342 -0.89 -5.97 2.11
CA TYR A 342 0.49 -6.38 1.93
C TYR A 342 0.80 -6.70 0.47
N GLY A 343 -0.19 -7.10 -0.33
CA GLY A 343 0.07 -7.61 -1.67
C GLY A 343 0.85 -8.93 -1.68
N VAL A 344 1.37 -9.28 -2.85
CA VAL A 344 2.06 -10.54 -3.10
C VAL A 344 3.54 -10.37 -2.84
N SER A 345 4.07 -11.21 -1.96
CA SER A 345 5.51 -11.26 -1.66
C SER A 345 6.29 -12.17 -2.61
N LEU A 346 5.62 -13.09 -3.31
CA LEU A 346 6.23 -13.95 -4.32
C LEU A 346 6.36 -13.19 -5.64
N ILE A 347 7.58 -13.17 -6.19
CA ILE A 347 7.87 -12.57 -7.49
C ILE A 347 7.93 -13.66 -8.55
N ASP A 348 6.93 -13.67 -9.44
CA ASP A 348 6.93 -14.44 -10.68
C ASP A 348 7.66 -13.63 -11.76
N LEU A 349 8.87 -14.08 -12.12
CA LEU A 349 9.73 -13.36 -13.06
C LEU A 349 9.18 -13.41 -14.49
N ASP A 350 8.51 -14.49 -14.88
CA ASP A 350 7.91 -14.62 -16.20
C ASP A 350 6.72 -13.67 -16.35
N GLU A 351 5.89 -13.55 -15.30
CA GLU A 351 4.81 -12.56 -15.24
C GLU A 351 5.38 -11.12 -15.32
N TRP A 352 6.43 -10.82 -14.56
CA TRP A 352 7.08 -9.51 -14.60
C TRP A 352 7.55 -9.19 -16.02
N LYS A 353 8.25 -10.13 -16.66
CA LYS A 353 8.72 -10.00 -18.04
C LYS A 353 7.56 -9.78 -19.01
N GLN A 354 6.51 -10.61 -18.95
CA GLN A 354 5.33 -10.53 -19.82
C GLN A 354 4.60 -9.18 -19.72
N HIS A 355 4.60 -8.56 -18.55
CA HIS A 355 3.91 -7.29 -18.30
C HIS A 355 4.83 -6.05 -18.31
N SER A 356 6.06 -6.20 -18.79
CA SER A 356 7.01 -5.10 -18.97
C SER A 356 6.85 -4.40 -20.32
N ILE A 357 7.09 -3.09 -20.35
CA ILE A 357 7.13 -2.28 -21.58
C ILE A 357 8.57 -1.88 -21.87
N TYR A 358 9.04 -2.13 -23.08
CA TYR A 358 10.35 -1.68 -23.54
C TYR A 358 10.19 -0.39 -24.37
N LYS A 359 10.87 0.69 -23.99
CA LYS A 359 10.87 1.94 -24.75
C LYS A 359 11.95 1.89 -25.82
N GLN A 360 11.60 2.34 -27.03
CA GLN A 360 12.50 2.35 -28.18
C GLN A 360 13.83 3.07 -27.87
N PRO A 361 14.98 2.58 -28.37
CA PRO A 361 15.16 1.42 -29.26
C PRO A 361 15.11 0.02 -28.60
N TYR A 362 14.82 -0.10 -27.30
CA TYR A 362 14.67 -1.43 -26.70
C TYR A 362 13.34 -2.12 -27.10
N ALA A 363 13.45 -3.42 -27.32
CA ALA A 363 12.44 -4.40 -27.64
C ALA A 363 12.85 -5.74 -27.01
N GLU A 364 11.92 -6.69 -26.95
CA GLU A 364 12.09 -7.95 -26.22
C GLU A 364 13.29 -8.79 -26.71
N ASN A 365 13.61 -8.71 -28.00
CA ASN A 365 14.71 -9.45 -28.61
C ASN A 365 16.07 -8.73 -28.55
N ASN A 366 16.15 -7.51 -28.01
CA ASN A 366 17.44 -6.83 -27.88
C ASN A 366 18.32 -7.53 -26.84
N GLN A 367 19.62 -7.58 -27.14
CA GLN A 367 20.60 -8.29 -26.31
C GLN A 367 20.61 -7.80 -24.85
N GLN A 368 20.45 -6.49 -24.62
CA GLN A 368 20.38 -5.89 -23.30
C GLN A 368 19.16 -6.38 -22.50
N ILE A 369 18.00 -6.53 -23.16
CA ILE A 369 16.78 -7.00 -22.50
C ILE A 369 16.89 -8.50 -22.19
N ILE A 370 17.47 -9.28 -23.09
CA ILE A 370 17.74 -10.71 -22.86
C ILE A 370 18.68 -10.89 -21.66
N TRP A 371 19.78 -10.14 -21.61
CA TRP A 371 20.71 -10.18 -20.48
C TRP A 371 20.06 -9.75 -19.17
N PHE A 372 19.23 -8.71 -19.20
CA PHE A 372 18.55 -8.19 -18.01
C PHE A 372 17.71 -9.28 -17.33
N TRP A 373 16.83 -9.94 -18.08
CA TRP A 373 15.99 -11.02 -17.53
C TRP A 373 16.80 -12.26 -17.15
N LYS A 374 17.86 -12.59 -17.91
CA LYS A 374 18.75 -13.70 -17.58
C LYS A 374 19.46 -13.47 -16.25
N VAL A 375 19.95 -12.26 -16.00
CA VAL A 375 20.60 -11.91 -14.74
C VAL A 375 19.60 -11.93 -13.58
N LEU A 376 18.39 -11.41 -13.77
CA LEU A 376 17.34 -11.47 -12.75
C LEU A 376 16.92 -12.91 -12.43
N ALA A 377 16.95 -13.83 -13.38
CA ALA A 377 16.67 -15.24 -13.15
C ALA A 377 17.73 -15.93 -12.25
N GLU A 378 18.89 -15.31 -12.05
CA GLU A 378 19.90 -15.78 -11.10
C GLU A 378 19.61 -15.33 -9.66
N PHE A 379 18.68 -14.39 -9.46
CA PHE A 379 18.36 -13.85 -8.14
C PHE A 379 17.41 -14.77 -7.39
N ASP A 380 17.63 -14.93 -6.09
CA ASP A 380 16.64 -15.52 -5.21
C ASP A 380 15.47 -14.54 -4.95
N GLN A 381 14.44 -15.00 -4.24
CA GLN A 381 13.24 -14.19 -3.97
C GLN A 381 13.52 -12.94 -3.12
N ASP A 382 14.51 -12.97 -2.21
CA ASP A 382 14.85 -11.78 -1.42
C ASP A 382 15.53 -10.73 -2.30
N GLN A 383 16.47 -11.19 -3.13
CA GLN A 383 17.16 -10.36 -4.11
C GLN A 383 16.20 -9.75 -5.14
N LEU A 384 15.21 -10.52 -5.60
CA LEU A 384 14.15 -10.04 -6.50
C LEU A 384 13.29 -8.96 -5.84
N LYS A 385 12.92 -9.10 -4.56
CA LYS A 385 12.16 -8.08 -3.81
C LYS A 385 12.94 -6.79 -3.65
N LYS A 386 14.23 -6.88 -3.31
CA LYS A 386 15.12 -5.72 -3.22
C LYS A 386 15.23 -5.00 -4.55
N PHE A 387 15.39 -5.74 -5.65
CA PHE A 387 15.44 -5.17 -6.98
C PHE A 387 14.09 -4.55 -7.42
N LEU A 388 12.97 -5.18 -7.07
CA LEU A 388 11.64 -4.62 -7.28
C LEU A 388 11.46 -3.29 -6.52
N HIS A 389 11.92 -3.24 -5.28
CA HIS A 389 11.88 -2.02 -4.46
C HIS A 389 12.71 -0.90 -5.09
N TYR A 390 13.92 -1.21 -5.55
CA TYR A 390 14.73 -0.26 -6.30
C TYR A 390 13.97 0.32 -7.51
N CYS A 391 13.24 -0.52 -8.25
CA CYS A 391 12.53 -0.12 -9.46
C CYS A 391 11.20 0.61 -9.21
N THR A 392 10.49 0.30 -8.12
CA THR A 392 9.06 0.65 -7.93
C THR A 392 8.75 1.34 -6.61
N GLY A 393 9.70 1.37 -5.69
CA GLY A 393 9.51 1.82 -4.29
C GLY A 393 8.76 0.80 -3.42
N SER A 394 8.45 -0.40 -3.92
CA SER A 394 7.75 -1.45 -3.17
C SER A 394 8.49 -2.78 -3.17
N TYR A 395 8.53 -3.45 -2.02
CA TYR A 395 9.05 -4.83 -1.91
C TYR A 395 8.03 -5.89 -2.35
N ARG A 396 6.79 -5.48 -2.65
CA ARG A 396 5.65 -6.37 -2.91
C ARG A 396 4.86 -5.89 -4.12
N ILE A 397 4.25 -6.82 -4.85
CA ILE A 397 3.40 -6.48 -5.99
C ILE A 397 1.92 -6.46 -5.59
N PRO A 398 1.05 -5.72 -6.29
CA PRO A 398 -0.39 -5.80 -6.09
C PRO A 398 -0.91 -7.23 -6.25
N VAL A 399 -2.01 -7.55 -5.59
CA VAL A 399 -2.65 -8.89 -5.65
C VAL A 399 -3.05 -9.29 -7.07
N ASN A 400 -3.33 -8.30 -7.93
CA ASN A 400 -3.65 -8.50 -9.34
C ASN A 400 -2.39 -8.65 -10.23
N GLY A 401 -1.21 -8.76 -9.64
CA GLY A 401 0.04 -9.04 -10.33
C GLY A 401 0.68 -7.86 -11.05
N PHE A 402 1.68 -8.14 -11.88
CA PHE A 402 2.50 -7.11 -12.56
C PHE A 402 1.72 -6.29 -13.58
N SER A 403 0.62 -6.86 -14.10
CA SER A 403 -0.28 -6.17 -15.05
C SER A 403 -0.97 -4.94 -14.45
N LYS A 404 -1.09 -4.89 -13.12
CA LYS A 404 -1.76 -3.85 -12.35
C LYS A 404 -0.81 -3.11 -11.41
N LEU A 405 0.50 -3.11 -11.70
CA LEU A 405 1.42 -2.19 -11.04
C LEU A 405 0.85 -0.77 -11.12
N GLU A 406 0.85 -0.07 -10.01
CA GLU A 406 0.30 1.28 -9.93
C GLU A 406 1.41 2.32 -10.03
N SER A 407 1.11 3.49 -10.58
CA SER A 407 1.92 4.68 -10.43
C SER A 407 1.64 5.34 -9.08
N ASN A 408 2.39 6.40 -8.79
CA ASN A 408 2.15 7.25 -7.64
C ASN A 408 0.80 7.99 -7.63
N ARG A 409 0.02 7.95 -8.73
CA ARG A 409 -1.31 8.61 -8.83
C ARG A 409 -2.47 7.62 -8.83
N GLY A 410 -2.26 6.38 -8.36
CA GLY A 410 -3.29 5.34 -8.33
C GLY A 410 -3.75 4.86 -9.71
N MET A 411 -3.00 5.21 -10.77
CA MET A 411 -3.26 4.74 -12.13
C MET A 411 -2.38 3.54 -12.44
N TYR A 412 -2.89 2.57 -13.20
CA TYR A 412 -2.05 1.45 -13.64
C TYR A 412 -0.90 1.96 -14.53
N SER A 413 0.33 1.65 -14.12
CA SER A 413 1.56 1.92 -14.83
C SER A 413 2.44 0.70 -14.79
N LYS A 414 2.47 -0.03 -15.92
CA LYS A 414 3.35 -1.17 -16.12
C LYS A 414 4.81 -0.78 -15.92
N PHE A 415 5.64 -1.75 -15.51
CA PHE A 415 7.09 -1.58 -15.44
C PHE A 415 7.66 -1.24 -16.82
N GLN A 416 8.56 -0.26 -16.89
CA GLN A 416 9.12 0.23 -18.15
C GLN A 416 10.63 0.18 -18.13
N ILE A 417 11.26 -0.33 -19.20
CA ILE A 417 12.71 -0.25 -19.37
C ILE A 417 13.02 0.74 -20.48
N VAL A 418 13.87 1.72 -20.17
CA VAL A 418 14.29 2.80 -21.06
C VAL A 418 15.79 2.67 -21.33
N PRO A 419 16.26 2.79 -22.58
CA PRO A 419 17.68 2.76 -22.88
C PRO A 419 18.37 4.06 -22.51
N ILE A 420 19.53 3.95 -21.86
CA ILE A 420 20.50 5.04 -21.71
C ILE A 420 21.88 4.60 -22.20
N GLU A 421 22.71 5.58 -22.56
CA GLU A 421 24.07 5.30 -23.01
C GLU A 421 24.96 4.86 -21.84
N TYR A 422 25.77 3.84 -22.09
CA TYR A 422 26.78 3.39 -21.14
C TYR A 422 27.91 4.42 -21.07
N LYS A 423 28.18 4.91 -19.86
CA LYS A 423 29.31 5.77 -19.51
C LYS A 423 30.32 4.90 -18.77
N ASN A 424 31.55 4.76 -19.28
CA ASN A 424 32.60 3.89 -18.71
C ASN A 424 32.78 4.00 -17.17
N THR A 425 32.34 5.10 -16.56
CA THR A 425 32.27 5.33 -15.12
C THR A 425 30.83 5.52 -14.64
N ASN A 426 30.48 4.92 -13.49
CA ASN A 426 29.21 5.11 -12.77
C ASN A 426 27.92 4.81 -13.57
N SER A 427 27.95 3.82 -14.46
CA SER A 427 26.77 3.35 -15.21
C SER A 427 25.88 2.41 -14.39
N PHE A 428 25.46 2.83 -13.20
CA PHE A 428 24.33 2.16 -12.56
C PHE A 428 23.06 2.40 -13.41
N PRO A 429 22.11 1.47 -13.42
CA PRO A 429 20.75 1.79 -13.83
C PRO A 429 20.23 2.97 -13.02
N ILE A 430 19.22 3.67 -13.55
CA ILE A 430 18.53 4.75 -12.84
C ILE A 430 17.07 4.38 -12.78
N ALA A 431 16.53 4.19 -11.59
CA ALA A 431 15.10 3.94 -11.42
C ALA A 431 14.35 5.24 -11.13
N HIS A 432 13.16 5.37 -11.71
CA HIS A 432 12.15 6.38 -11.40
C HIS A 432 10.90 5.66 -10.88
N THR A 433 10.85 5.48 -9.56
CA THR A 433 9.83 4.67 -8.87
C THR A 433 8.41 5.19 -9.10
N CYS A 434 8.22 6.50 -9.26
CA CYS A 434 6.94 7.15 -9.57
C CYS A 434 6.23 6.58 -10.82
N PHE A 435 7.02 6.12 -11.79
CA PHE A 435 6.53 5.63 -13.08
C PHE A 435 6.80 4.14 -13.29
N ASN A 436 7.34 3.46 -12.27
CA ASN A 436 7.87 2.10 -12.39
C ASN A 436 8.84 1.99 -13.58
N ARG A 437 9.72 2.98 -13.76
CA ARG A 437 10.63 3.08 -14.92
C ARG A 437 12.06 2.81 -14.49
N LEU A 438 12.76 1.97 -15.25
CA LEU A 438 14.18 1.71 -15.12
C LEU A 438 14.90 2.18 -16.39
N GLU A 439 15.79 3.14 -16.25
CA GLU A 439 16.76 3.49 -17.27
C GLU A 439 17.94 2.52 -17.20
N LEU A 440 18.07 1.68 -18.21
CA LEU A 440 19.02 0.59 -18.29
C LEU A 440 20.14 0.94 -19.28
N PRO A 441 21.40 1.10 -18.81
CA PRO A 441 22.55 1.33 -19.68
C PRO A 441 22.73 0.23 -20.71
N LYS A 442 23.17 0.62 -21.91
CA LYS A 442 23.61 -0.30 -22.97
C LYS A 442 24.96 -0.92 -22.62
N TYR A 443 24.99 -1.79 -21.62
CA TYR A 443 26.23 -2.43 -21.16
C TYR A 443 26.94 -3.16 -22.32
N PRO A 444 28.28 -3.11 -22.40
CA PRO A 444 29.03 -3.83 -23.43
C PRO A 444 28.97 -5.36 -23.29
N THR A 445 28.83 -5.87 -22.06
CA THR A 445 28.81 -7.32 -21.77
C THR A 445 27.75 -7.69 -20.73
N GLU A 446 27.29 -8.94 -20.78
CA GLU A 446 26.39 -9.53 -19.78
C GLU A 446 27.00 -9.49 -18.37
N GLU A 447 28.29 -9.75 -18.25
CA GLU A 447 29.02 -9.74 -16.98
C GLU A 447 29.01 -8.36 -16.32
N MET A 448 29.14 -7.30 -17.13
CA MET A 448 29.06 -5.94 -16.62
C MET A 448 27.65 -5.61 -16.13
N MET A 449 26.61 -5.97 -16.88
CA MET A 449 25.22 -5.83 -16.42
C MET A 449 25.01 -6.58 -15.10
N ARG A 450 25.43 -7.85 -15.03
CA ARG A 450 25.35 -8.67 -13.81
C ARG A 450 26.00 -7.99 -12.62
N LYS A 451 27.20 -7.44 -12.80
CA LYS A 451 27.92 -6.72 -11.75
C LYS A 451 27.10 -5.55 -11.20
N TYR A 452 26.54 -4.69 -12.08
CA TYR A 452 25.76 -3.53 -11.65
C TYR A 452 24.42 -3.91 -11.00
N LEU A 453 23.68 -4.86 -11.59
CA LEU A 453 22.39 -5.31 -11.02
C LEU A 453 22.58 -6.00 -9.65
N ARG A 454 23.60 -6.85 -9.51
CA ARG A 454 23.92 -7.46 -8.20
C ARG A 454 24.36 -6.41 -7.18
N SER A 455 25.11 -5.40 -7.60
CA SER A 455 25.53 -4.32 -6.71
C SER A 455 24.35 -3.51 -6.17
N ILE A 456 23.26 -3.34 -6.92
CA ILE A 456 22.04 -2.70 -6.40
C ILE A 456 21.51 -3.48 -5.20
N VAL A 457 21.39 -4.80 -5.34
CA VAL A 457 20.78 -5.65 -4.32
C VAL A 457 21.70 -5.88 -3.12
N LEU A 458 23.00 -6.03 -3.35
CA LEU A 458 23.98 -6.29 -2.28
C LEU A 458 24.23 -5.07 -1.38
N ASN A 459 24.07 -3.86 -1.92
CA ASN A 459 24.28 -2.61 -1.17
C ASN A 459 22.96 -1.94 -0.78
N ASP A 460 21.83 -2.62 -0.98
CA ASP A 460 20.48 -2.08 -0.74
C ASP A 460 20.31 -0.66 -1.34
N LEU A 461 20.78 -0.47 -2.58
CA LEU A 461 20.66 0.82 -3.26
C LEU A 461 19.18 1.16 -3.50
N GLU A 462 18.85 2.43 -3.37
CA GLU A 462 17.50 2.95 -3.58
C GLU A 462 17.40 3.66 -4.93
N GLY A 463 16.21 3.58 -5.54
CA GLY A 463 15.91 4.25 -6.81
C GLY A 463 15.85 5.76 -6.64
N VAL A 464 15.96 6.51 -7.75
CA VAL A 464 15.81 7.97 -7.72
C VAL A 464 14.31 8.32 -7.79
N PHE A 465 13.88 9.28 -6.97
CA PHE A 465 12.51 9.77 -6.97
C PHE A 465 12.40 11.03 -7.86
N GLY A 466 11.54 10.99 -8.90
CA GLY A 466 11.23 12.15 -9.76
C GLY A 466 11.82 12.10 -11.18
N MET A 467 11.33 12.96 -12.09
CA MET A 467 11.95 13.23 -13.40
C MET A 467 12.97 14.35 -13.22
N GLU A 468 14.22 14.13 -13.63
CA GLU A 468 15.21 15.20 -13.80
C GLU A 468 14.78 16.23 -14.84
#